data_AF-A0A962EPS2-F1
#
_entry.id   AF-A0A962EPS2-F1
#
_cell.length_a   1.000
_cell.length_b   1.000
_cell.length_c   1.000
_cell.angle_alpha   90.00
_cell.angle_beta   90.00
_cell.angle_gamma   90.00
#
_symmetry.space_group_name_H-M   'P 1'
#
loop_
_entity.id
_entity.type
_entity.pdbx_description
1 polymer ?
#
loop_
_entity_poly.entity_id
_entity_poly.type
_entity_poly.pdbx_seq_one_letter_code
_entity_poly.pdbx_strand_id
1 'polypeptide(L)' 'MSVRKEIEAVTNRIRERSRASRETYLEQVEEMASRGPHRSALSCSNLAHGFAACGAAEKADLSADVKPNLGIITA' A
#
# COMPACT_ATOMS: atom_id res chain seq x y z
N MET A 1 8.70 3.12 -25.19
CA MET A 1 8.23 4.52 -25.05
C MET A 1 9.44 5.40 -24.83
N SER A 2 9.59 6.50 -25.59
CA SER A 2 10.66 7.49 -25.36
C SER A 2 10.19 8.49 -24.30
N VAL A 3 11.01 8.72 -23.27
CA VAL A 3 10.75 9.71 -22.22
C VAL A 3 11.56 10.97 -22.53
N ARG A 4 10.99 12.16 -22.27
CA ARG A 4 11.72 13.44 -22.42
C ARG A 4 12.97 13.45 -21.53
N LYS A 5 14.10 13.95 -22.04
CA LYS A 5 15.40 13.95 -21.34
C LYS A 5 15.33 14.63 -19.97
N GLU A 6 14.54 15.68 -19.85
CA GLU A 6 14.36 16.43 -18.61
C GLU A 6 13.66 15.58 -17.54
N ILE A 7 12.65 14.80 -17.94
CA ILE A 7 11.95 13.88 -17.03
C ILE A 7 12.91 12.80 -16.57
N GLU A 8 13.68 12.21 -17.49
CA GLU A 8 14.67 11.18 -17.16
C GLU A 8 15.72 11.69 -16.15
N ALA A 9 16.24 12.91 -16.36
CA ALA A 9 17.18 13.53 -15.43
C ALA A 9 16.59 13.72 -14.04
N VAL A 10 15.34 14.21 -13.94
CA VAL A 10 14.64 14.37 -12.65
C VAL A 10 14.39 13.02 -11.99
N THR A 11 13.93 12.01 -12.74
CA THR A 11 13.70 10.66 -12.24
C THR A 11 14.98 10.06 -11.68
N ASN A 12 16.11 10.17 -12.39
CA ASN A 12 17.39 9.66 -11.93
C ASN A 12 17.88 10.37 -10.66
N ARG A 13 17.71 11.70 -10.58
CA ARG A 13 18.04 12.46 -9.37
C ARG A 13 17.19 12.04 -8.17
N ILE A 14 15.90 11.78 -8.36
CA ILE A 14 15.02 11.29 -7.28
C ILE A 14 15.45 9.87 -6.86
N ARG A 15 15.71 8.98 -7.81
CA ARG A 15 16.17 7.61 -7.52
C ARG A 15 17.43 7.62 -6.66
N GLU A 16 18.43 8.41 -7.05
CA GLU A 16 19.70 8.46 -6.32
C GLU A 16 19.53 9.05 -4.92
N ARG A 17 18.87 10.20 -4.81
CA ARG A 17 18.64 10.86 -3.50
C ARG A 17 17.81 10.01 -2.54
N SER A 18 16.89 9.20 -3.06
CA SER A 18 15.97 8.39 -2.26
C SER A 18 16.42 6.93 -2.09
N ARG A 19 17.59 6.54 -2.60
CA ARG A 19 17.99 5.13 -2.66
C ARG A 19 17.94 4.42 -1.30
N ALA A 20 18.66 4.94 -0.31
CA ALA A 20 18.74 4.31 1.02
C ALA A 20 17.36 4.22 1.71
N SER A 21 16.58 5.30 1.69
CA SER A 21 15.25 5.29 2.32
C SER A 21 14.25 4.41 1.56
N ARG A 22 14.40 4.30 0.23
CA ARG A 22 13.57 3.42 -0.59
C ARG A 22 13.90 1.95 -0.35
N GLU A 23 15.17 1.58 -0.21
CA GLU A 23 15.60 0.22 0.13
C GLU A 23 14.98 -0.21 1.47
N THR A 24 15.15 0.58 2.52
CA THR A 24 14.53 0.31 3.84
C THR A 24 13.00 0.21 3.77
N TYR A 25 12.35 1.11 3.02
CA TYR A 25 10.90 1.05 2.84
C TYR A 25 10.45 -0.25 2.17
N LEU A 26 11.16 -0.69 1.13
CA LEU A 26 10.81 -1.91 0.40
C LEU A 26 11.02 -3.16 1.26
N GLU A 27 12.08 -3.21 2.06
CA GLU A 27 12.30 -4.30 3.04
C GLU A 27 11.13 -4.40 4.04
N GLN A 28 10.68 -3.26 4.57
CA GLN A 28 9.53 -3.23 5.47
C GLN A 28 8.24 -3.69 4.78
N VAL A 29 8.01 -3.28 3.52
CA VAL A 29 6.83 -3.71 2.75
C VAL A 29 6.85 -5.21 2.53
N GLU A 30 8.00 -5.79 2.19
CA GLU A 30 8.15 -7.24 1.98
C GLU A 30 7.92 -8.01 3.28
N GLU A 31 8.49 -7.55 4.40
CA GLU A 31 8.25 -8.13 5.71
C GLU A 31 6.76 -8.06 6.10
N MET A 32 6.11 -6.89 5.91
CA MET A 32 4.69 -6.73 6.21
C MET A 32 3.81 -7.60 5.32
N ALA A 33 4.14 -7.74 4.04
CA ALA A 33 3.41 -8.60 3.12
C ALA A 33 3.45 -10.06 3.57
N SER A 34 4.59 -10.54 4.06
CA SER A 34 4.75 -11.92 4.57
C SER A 34 3.88 -12.22 5.80
N ARG A 35 3.58 -11.20 6.61
CA ARG A 35 2.75 -11.32 7.82
C ARG A 35 1.25 -11.26 7.56
N GLY A 36 0.86 -10.79 6.37
CA GLY A 36 -0.53 -10.60 5.99
C GLY A 36 -1.23 -9.41 6.69
N PRO A 37 -2.51 -9.16 6.36
CA PRO A 37 -3.28 -8.05 6.90
C PRO A 37 -3.57 -8.19 8.40
N HIS A 38 -3.19 -7.19 9.19
CA HIS A 38 -3.35 -7.20 10.64
C HIS A 38 -4.76 -6.79 11.13
N ARG A 39 -5.82 -7.16 10.39
CA ARG A 39 -7.21 -6.75 10.68
C ARG A 39 -7.81 -7.43 11.90
N SER A 40 -7.34 -8.62 12.24
CA SER A 40 -7.84 -9.42 13.37
C SER A 40 -7.66 -8.74 14.73
N ALA A 41 -6.74 -7.77 14.83
CA ALA A 41 -6.55 -6.98 16.03
C ALA A 41 -7.52 -5.80 16.18
N LEU A 42 -8.33 -5.49 15.15
CA LEU A 42 -9.32 -4.43 15.20
C LEU A 42 -10.62 -4.93 15.86
N SER A 43 -11.31 -4.06 16.58
CA SER A 43 -12.65 -4.35 17.08
C SER A 43 -13.63 -4.54 15.91
N CYS A 44 -14.69 -5.34 16.14
CA CYS A 44 -15.75 -5.54 15.16
C CYS A 44 -16.40 -4.21 14.71
N SER A 45 -16.50 -3.22 15.61
CA SER A 45 -17.00 -1.89 15.27
C SER A 45 -16.11 -1.15 14.26
N ASN A 46 -14.78 -1.27 14.40
CA ASN A 46 -13.83 -0.63 13.48
C ASN A 46 -13.87 -1.30 12.10
N LEU A 47 -13.99 -2.63 12.05
CA LEU A 47 -14.14 -3.37 10.79
C LEU A 47 -15.46 -3.01 10.08
N ALA A 48 -16.57 -2.97 10.82
CA ALA A 48 -17.88 -2.61 10.28
C ALA A 48 -17.89 -1.21 9.67
N HIS A 49 -17.31 -0.21 10.38
CA HIS A 49 -17.19 1.14 9.84
C HIS A 49 -16.28 1.20 8.61
N GLY A 50 -15.13 0.51 8.64
CA GLY A 50 -14.19 0.50 7.52
C GLY A 50 -14.77 -0.07 6.22
N PHE A 51 -15.73 -1.00 6.30
CA PHE A 51 -16.36 -1.63 5.13
C PHE A 51 -17.70 -0.99 4.75
N ALA A 52 -18.25 -0.10 5.57
CA ALA A 52 -19.62 0.41 5.40
C ALA A 52 -19.85 1.10 4.03
N ALA A 53 -18.84 1.84 3.55
CA ALA A 53 -18.89 2.57 2.29
C ALA A 53 -18.64 1.69 1.05
N CYS A 54 -18.23 0.43 1.23
CA CYS A 54 -17.93 -0.48 0.13
C CYS A 54 -19.21 -1.04 -0.51
N GLY A 55 -19.10 -1.45 -1.78
CA GLY A 55 -20.16 -2.17 -2.49
C GLY A 55 -20.37 -3.57 -1.92
N ALA A 56 -21.41 -4.26 -2.39
CA ALA A 56 -21.80 -5.57 -1.87
C ALA A 56 -20.70 -6.64 -2.10
N ALA A 57 -20.07 -6.62 -3.27
CA ALA A 57 -18.97 -7.54 -3.60
C ALA A 57 -17.74 -7.27 -2.70
N GLU A 58 -17.36 -6.00 -2.56
CA GLU A 58 -16.21 -5.62 -1.72
C GLU A 58 -16.46 -5.92 -0.24
N LYS A 59 -17.70 -5.76 0.25
CA LYS A 59 -18.06 -6.17 1.62
C LYS A 59 -17.91 -7.67 1.84
N ALA A 60 -18.37 -8.48 0.88
CA ALA A 60 -18.20 -9.93 0.96
C ALA A 60 -16.71 -10.29 0.97
N ASP A 61 -15.92 -9.70 0.07
CA ASP A 61 -14.48 -9.92 -0.01
C ASP A 61 -13.75 -9.50 1.28
N LEU A 62 -14.06 -8.34 1.84
CA LEU A 62 -13.37 -7.79 3.01
C LEU A 62 -13.75 -8.47 4.33
N SER A 63 -14.90 -9.16 4.38
CA SER A 63 -15.40 -9.88 5.55
C SER A 63 -15.09 -11.38 5.54
N ALA A 64 -14.90 -11.98 4.36
CA ALA A 64 -14.59 -13.40 4.21
C ALA A 64 -13.12 -13.67 3.89
N ASP A 65 -12.56 -13.01 2.85
CA ASP A 65 -11.22 -13.29 2.34
C ASP A 65 -10.17 -12.31 2.89
N VAL A 66 -8.93 -12.79 2.95
CA VAL A 66 -7.78 -12.00 3.37
C VAL A 66 -7.25 -11.18 2.18
N LYS A 67 -7.92 -10.08 1.85
CA LYS A 67 -7.39 -9.08 0.91
C LYS A 67 -6.43 -8.12 1.63
N PRO A 68 -5.38 -7.60 0.99
CA PRO A 68 -4.57 -6.52 1.55
C PRO A 68 -5.32 -5.18 1.48
N ASN A 69 -5.06 -4.29 2.44
CA ASN A 69 -5.43 -2.87 2.32
C ASN A 69 -4.19 -2.09 1.87
N LEU A 70 -4.26 -1.39 0.75
CA LEU A 70 -3.16 -0.57 0.26
C LEU A 70 -3.36 0.89 0.67
N GLY A 71 -2.52 1.37 1.59
CA GLY A 71 -2.43 2.78 1.90
C GLY A 71 -1.60 3.51 0.86
N ILE A 72 -2.19 4.49 0.17
CA ILE A 72 -1.45 5.41 -0.70
C ILE A 72 -1.09 6.64 0.14
N ILE A 73 0.17 6.75 0.52
CA ILE A 73 0.71 7.92 1.23
C ILE A 73 1.35 8.85 0.20
N THR A 74 0.80 10.05 0.06
CA THR A 74 1.39 11.12 -0.75
C THR A 74 2.04 12.15 0.16
N ALA A 75 3.16 12.74 -0.26
CA ALA A 75 3.85 13.82 0.43
C ALA A 75 3.29 15.20 0.04
#